data_AF-A0A8H7DA68-F1
#
_entry.id   AF-A0A8H7DA68-F1
#
_cell.length_a   1.000
_cell.length_b   1.000
_cell.length_c   1.000
_cell.angle_alpha   90.00
_cell.angle_beta   90.00
_cell.angle_gamma   90.00
#
_symmetry.space_group_name_H-M   'P 1'
#
loop_
_entity.id
_entity.type
_entity.pdbx_description
1 polymer ?
#
loop_
_entity_poly.entity_id
_entity_poly.type
_entity_poly.pdbx_seq_one_letter_code
_entity_poly.pdbx_strand_id
1 'polypeptide(L)'
;MSSTLRATRCLRVSRPVHPRSRFITTSRPCRNEQTADVGVPATQTKPIGAFRGGIVGFLAGFSLAASVAAYNLLDEYQMASAALQASVEELKLSTEKISSHVRRIEAVEKDLKALEGKSASKDELSRLRAEAKKIYDGLHVEFLDLRSHVWGMQQDVHSLLKKDNTSTRI
;
A
#
# COMPACT_ATOMS: atom_id res chain seq x y z
N MET A 1 17.21 -19.21 -17.54
CA MET A 1 16.78 -18.92 -16.15
C MET A 1 15.27 -18.69 -16.20
N SER A 2 14.50 -19.75 -16.43
CA SER A 2 13.79 -20.56 -15.42
C SER A 2 12.60 -19.84 -14.78
N SER A 3 11.43 -20.17 -15.33
CA SER A 3 10.07 -19.79 -14.94
C SER A 3 9.74 -20.09 -13.48
N THR A 4 8.83 -19.32 -12.87
CA THR A 4 7.99 -19.85 -11.79
C THR A 4 6.67 -19.09 -11.66
N LEU A 5 5.61 -19.71 -12.16
CA LEU A 5 4.21 -19.39 -11.89
C LEU A 5 3.91 -19.71 -10.42
N ARG A 6 3.44 -18.73 -9.65
CA ARG A 6 2.94 -18.96 -8.29
C ARG A 6 1.46 -19.32 -8.35
N ALA A 7 1.19 -20.59 -8.10
CA ALA A 7 -0.14 -21.14 -7.87
C ALA A 7 -0.70 -20.64 -6.52
N THR A 8 -1.84 -19.96 -6.57
CA THR A 8 -2.59 -19.50 -5.40
C THR A 8 -3.25 -20.71 -4.73
N ARG A 9 -2.75 -21.05 -3.54
CA ARG A 9 -3.17 -22.20 -2.75
C ARG A 9 -4.45 -21.84 -1.97
N CYS A 10 -5.58 -22.44 -2.33
CA CYS A 10 -6.80 -22.39 -1.52
C CYS A 10 -6.54 -23.04 -0.15
N LEU A 11 -6.53 -22.25 0.92
CA LEU A 11 -6.56 -22.76 2.28
C LEU A 11 -8.02 -23.08 2.64
N ARG A 12 -8.38 -24.35 2.44
CA ARG A 12 -9.63 -24.93 2.94
C ARG A 12 -9.46 -25.17 4.44
N VAL A 13 -10.00 -24.28 5.27
CA VAL A 13 -10.06 -24.48 6.72
C VAL A 13 -11.08 -25.57 7.01
N SER A 14 -10.60 -26.80 7.18
CA SER A 14 -11.37 -27.89 7.75
C SER A 14 -11.50 -27.66 9.25
N ARG A 15 -12.67 -27.23 9.72
CA ARG A 15 -12.98 -27.24 11.16
C ARG A 15 -13.10 -28.70 11.63
N PRO A 16 -12.44 -29.10 12.73
CA PRO A 16 -12.64 -30.42 13.31
C PRO A 16 -14.05 -30.49 13.90
N VAL A 17 -14.90 -31.31 13.28
CA VAL A 17 -16.15 -31.78 13.89
C VAL A 17 -15.76 -32.60 15.11
N HIS A 18 -15.91 -32.03 16.30
CA HIS A 18 -15.76 -32.78 17.53
C HIS A 18 -16.88 -33.82 17.58
N PRO A 19 -16.58 -35.14 17.65
CA PRO A 19 -17.60 -36.11 17.95
C PRO A 19 -18.03 -35.88 19.41
N ARG A 20 -19.18 -35.24 19.57
CA ARG A 20 -19.84 -35.11 20.87
C ARG A 20 -20.20 -36.53 21.32
N SER A 21 -19.40 -37.08 22.23
CA SER A 21 -19.67 -38.36 22.90
C SER A 21 -21.06 -38.30 23.51
N ARG A 22 -22.03 -38.92 22.84
CA ARG A 22 -23.33 -39.21 23.42
C ARG A 22 -23.12 -40.39 24.36
N PHE A 23 -22.86 -40.10 25.64
CA PHE A 23 -23.04 -41.07 26.70
C PHE A 23 -24.53 -41.34 26.86
N ILE A 24 -25.06 -42.25 26.05
CA ILE A 24 -26.33 -42.90 26.35
C ILE A 24 -26.02 -43.92 27.45
N THR A 25 -26.07 -43.45 28.70
CA THR A 25 -26.09 -44.36 29.85
C THR A 25 -27.47 -45.00 29.88
N THR A 26 -27.55 -46.22 29.38
CA THR A 26 -28.69 -47.11 29.63
C THR A 26 -28.42 -47.73 31.00
N SER A 27 -28.88 -47.04 32.05
CA SER A 27 -29.02 -47.66 33.36
C SER A 27 -30.15 -48.70 33.23
N ARG A 28 -29.79 -49.98 33.29
CA ARG A 28 -30.76 -51.06 33.49
C ARG A 28 -31.54 -50.74 34.77
N PRO A 29 -32.88 -50.72 34.79
CA PRO A 29 -33.56 -50.79 36.06
C PRO A 29 -33.15 -52.13 36.70
N CYS A 30 -32.59 -52.07 37.91
CA CYS A 30 -32.42 -53.25 38.74
C CYS A 30 -33.79 -53.93 38.85
N ARG A 31 -33.97 -55.04 38.14
CA ARG A 31 -35.04 -55.99 38.39
C ARG A 31 -34.76 -56.57 39.77
N ASN A 32 -35.38 -55.97 40.78
CA ASN A 32 -35.44 -56.52 42.12
C ASN A 32 -36.31 -57.78 42.01
N GLU A 33 -35.68 -58.96 42.02
CA GLU A 33 -36.41 -60.21 42.20
C GLU A 33 -36.91 -60.23 43.65
N GLN A 34 -38.09 -59.62 43.85
CA GLN A 34 -38.90 -59.85 45.02
C GLN A 34 -39.42 -61.29 44.91
N THR A 35 -38.75 -62.19 45.60
CA THR A 35 -39.29 -63.50 45.99
C THR A 35 -40.71 -63.29 46.50
N ALA A 36 -41.65 -63.98 45.85
CA ALA A 36 -43.06 -63.95 46.20
C ALA A 36 -43.24 -64.34 47.67
N ASP A 37 -43.72 -63.39 48.48
CA ASP A 37 -44.50 -63.68 49.67
C ASP A 37 -45.89 -63.06 49.50
N VAL A 38 -46.88 -63.84 49.90
CA VAL A 38 -48.28 -63.71 49.54
C VAL A 38 -48.91 -62.58 50.36
N GLY A 39 -49.38 -61.53 49.67
CA GLY A 39 -50.55 -60.78 50.11
C GLY A 39 -50.35 -59.35 50.61
N VAL A 40 -49.89 -58.42 49.76
CA VAL A 40 -50.29 -56.98 49.83
C VAL A 40 -50.19 -56.39 48.41
N PRO A 41 -51.22 -55.71 47.86
CA PRO A 41 -51.08 -55.06 46.56
C PRO A 41 -50.19 -53.82 46.70
N ALA A 42 -48.93 -53.93 46.29
CA ALA A 42 -48.05 -52.76 46.15
C ALA A 42 -48.66 -51.83 45.09
N THR A 43 -49.23 -50.72 45.54
CA THR A 43 -49.76 -49.65 44.70
C THR A 43 -48.62 -49.09 43.86
N GLN A 44 -48.59 -49.45 42.58
CA GLN A 44 -47.67 -48.87 41.61
C GLN A 44 -47.94 -47.37 41.51
N THR A 45 -47.13 -46.55 42.18
CA THR A 45 -47.22 -45.10 42.07
C THR A 45 -46.84 -44.71 40.65
N LYS A 46 -47.87 -44.33 39.88
CA LYS A 46 -47.72 -43.82 38.51
C LYS A 46 -46.67 -42.70 38.54
N PRO A 47 -45.63 -42.72 37.69
CA PRO A 47 -44.60 -41.68 37.69
C PRO A 47 -45.16 -40.39 37.05
N ILE A 48 -45.95 -39.62 37.80
CA ILE A 48 -46.59 -38.38 37.33
C ILE A 48 -45.59 -37.19 37.36
N GLY A 49 -44.35 -37.41 37.80
CA GLY A 49 -43.36 -36.35 38.06
C GLY A 49 -42.50 -35.91 36.88
N ALA A 50 -42.24 -36.77 35.89
CA ALA A 50 -41.27 -36.48 34.82
C ALA A 50 -41.72 -35.31 33.93
N PHE A 51 -43.02 -35.25 33.59
CA PHE A 51 -43.57 -34.17 32.77
C PHE A 51 -43.67 -32.82 33.50
N ARG A 52 -44.01 -32.82 34.80
CA ARG A 52 -44.11 -31.57 35.59
C ARG A 52 -42.72 -30.99 35.89
N GLY A 53 -41.72 -31.83 36.15
CA GLY A 53 -40.32 -31.39 36.29
C GLY A 53 -39.69 -30.96 34.96
N GLY A 54 -40.06 -31.60 33.85
CA GLY A 54 -39.57 -31.29 32.51
C GLY A 54 -39.92 -29.87 32.07
N ILE A 55 -41.16 -29.40 32.30
CA ILE A 55 -41.58 -28.06 31.88
C ILE A 55 -40.87 -26.97 32.71
N VAL A 56 -40.78 -27.14 34.03
CA VAL A 56 -40.13 -26.16 34.92
C VAL A 56 -38.62 -26.13 34.66
N GLY A 57 -37.98 -27.29 34.52
CA GLY A 57 -36.57 -27.39 34.16
C GLY A 57 -36.27 -26.87 32.75
N PHE A 58 -37.17 -27.09 31.78
CA PHE A 58 -37.04 -26.54 30.44
C PHE A 58 -37.14 -25.03 30.43
N LEU A 59 -38.12 -24.44 31.12
CA LEU A 59 -38.25 -22.98 31.21
C LEU A 59 -37.03 -22.34 31.90
N ALA A 60 -36.57 -22.93 33.00
CA ALA A 60 -35.38 -22.46 33.71
C ALA A 60 -34.11 -22.59 32.86
N GLY A 61 -33.91 -23.74 32.22
CA GLY A 61 -32.77 -23.98 31.32
C GLY A 61 -32.82 -23.12 30.07
N PHE A 62 -34.00 -22.94 29.47
CA PHE A 62 -34.22 -22.09 28.30
C PHE A 62 -34.01 -20.61 28.64
N SER A 63 -34.48 -20.12 29.79
CA SER A 63 -34.25 -18.73 30.20
C SER A 63 -32.77 -18.46 30.44
N LEU A 64 -32.06 -19.39 31.08
CA LEU A 64 -30.63 -19.25 31.36
C LEU A 64 -29.80 -19.37 30.07
N ALA A 65 -30.12 -20.35 29.21
CA ALA A 65 -29.50 -20.49 27.91
C ALA A 65 -29.80 -19.30 26.98
N ALA A 66 -31.03 -18.75 27.01
CA ALA A 66 -31.41 -17.56 26.27
C ALA A 66 -30.69 -16.31 26.78
N SER A 67 -30.47 -16.19 28.09
CA SER A 67 -29.70 -15.10 28.67
C SER A 67 -28.22 -15.18 28.29
N VAL A 68 -27.63 -16.38 28.31
CA VAL A 68 -26.25 -16.62 27.85
C VAL A 68 -26.13 -16.40 26.34
N ALA A 69 -27.10 -16.84 25.55
CA ALA A 69 -27.13 -16.62 24.11
C ALA A 69 -27.27 -15.12 23.78
N ALA A 70 -28.15 -14.39 24.48
CA ALA A 70 -28.29 -12.95 24.34
C ALA A 70 -26.96 -12.23 24.66
N TYR A 71 -26.23 -12.67 25.69
CA TYR A 71 -24.90 -12.14 26.00
C TYR A 71 -23.88 -12.37 24.89
N ASN A 72 -23.83 -13.58 24.31
CA ASN A 72 -22.88 -13.90 23.23
C ASN A 72 -23.21 -13.18 21.91
N LEU A 73 -24.50 -13.01 21.56
CA LEU A 73 -24.89 -12.27 20.36
C LEU A 73 -24.55 -10.77 20.47
N LEU A 74 -24.64 -10.19 21.67
CA LEU A 74 -24.29 -8.79 21.88
C LEU A 74 -22.80 -8.52 21.64
N ASP A 75 -21.93 -9.46 22.03
CA ASP A 75 -20.47 -9.31 21.91
C ASP A 75 -20.03 -9.38 20.44
N GLU A 76 -20.58 -10.32 19.66
CA GLU A 76 -20.32 -10.42 18.22
C GLU A 76 -20.84 -9.20 17.44
N TYR A 77 -21.98 -8.63 17.84
CA TYR A 77 -22.54 -7.42 17.21
C TYR A 77 -21.71 -6.16 17.54
N GLN A 78 -21.19 -6.08 18.77
CA GLN A 78 -20.28 -5.01 19.19
C GLN A 78 -18.91 -5.12 18.50
N MET A 79 -18.34 -6.33 18.40
CA MET A 79 -17.09 -6.54 17.66
C MET A 79 -17.23 -6.22 16.17
N ALA A 80 -18.36 -6.57 15.55
CA ALA A 80 -18.62 -6.24 14.14
C ALA A 80 -18.79 -4.71 13.94
N SER A 81 -19.44 -4.02 14.86
CA SER A 81 -19.60 -2.56 14.81
C SER A 81 -18.27 -1.83 15.02
N ALA A 82 -17.43 -2.32 15.92
CA ALA A 82 -16.07 -1.81 16.12
C ALA A 82 -15.18 -2.05 14.88
N ALA A 83 -15.30 -3.20 14.21
CA ALA A 83 -14.57 -3.49 12.98
C ALA A 83 -15.05 -2.62 11.80
N LEU A 84 -16.35 -2.33 11.72
CA LEU A 84 -16.92 -1.40 10.74
C LEU A 84 -16.45 0.04 10.98
N GLN A 85 -16.39 0.49 12.23
CA GLN A 85 -15.84 1.81 12.59
C GLN A 85 -14.35 1.91 12.25
N ALA A 86 -13.55 0.89 12.57
CA ALA A 86 -12.13 0.85 12.21
C ALA A 86 -11.92 0.93 10.68
N SER A 87 -12.76 0.23 9.90
CA SER A 87 -12.67 0.26 8.43
C SER A 87 -13.02 1.63 7.84
N VAL A 88 -13.96 2.37 8.44
CA VAL A 88 -14.32 3.73 7.99
C VAL A 88 -13.22 4.73 8.37
N GLU A 89 -12.60 4.58 9.54
CA GLU A 89 -11.52 5.46 10.00
C GLU A 89 -10.24 5.26 9.17
N GLU A 90 -9.91 4.02 8.83
CA GLU A 90 -8.84 3.68 7.88
C GLU A 90 -9.14 4.24 6.48
N LEU A 91 -10.37 4.14 6.00
CA LEU A 91 -10.76 4.65 4.69
C LEU A 91 -10.75 6.19 4.64
N LYS A 92 -11.12 6.86 5.73
CA LYS A 92 -10.99 8.33 5.90
C LYS A 92 -9.53 8.76 5.84
N LEU A 93 -8.65 8.09 6.58
CA LEU A 93 -7.21 8.35 6.54
C LEU A 93 -6.61 8.08 5.14
N SER A 94 -7.06 7.01 4.48
CA SER A 94 -6.64 6.71 3.11
C SER A 94 -7.10 7.77 2.10
N THR A 95 -8.32 8.29 2.26
CA THR A 95 -8.86 9.38 1.44
C THR A 95 -8.14 10.71 1.68
N GLU A 96 -7.79 11.01 2.94
CA GLU A 96 -7.00 12.19 3.28
C GLU A 96 -5.59 12.11 2.68
N LYS A 97 -4.95 10.93 2.73
CA LYS A 97 -3.67 10.68 2.06
C LYS A 97 -3.77 10.86 0.55
N ILE A 98 -4.79 10.29 -0.10
CA ILE A 98 -5.02 10.46 -1.54
C ILE A 98 -5.27 11.94 -1.88
N SER A 99 -6.05 12.67 -1.08
CA SER A 99 -6.27 14.11 -1.26
C SER A 99 -4.96 14.91 -1.15
N SER A 100 -4.09 14.56 -0.20
CA SER A 100 -2.76 15.17 -0.07
C SER A 100 -1.86 14.87 -1.26
N HIS A 101 -1.92 13.64 -1.81
CA HIS A 101 -1.18 13.25 -3.00
C HIS A 101 -1.67 14.01 -4.23
N VAL A 102 -2.98 14.17 -4.41
CA VAL A 102 -3.56 14.96 -5.52
C VAL A 102 -3.09 16.43 -5.44
N ARG A 103 -3.14 17.06 -4.26
CA ARG A 103 -2.64 18.44 -4.09
C ARG A 103 -1.14 18.57 -4.42
N ARG A 104 -0.33 17.58 -4.04
CA ARG A 104 1.10 17.55 -4.38
C ARG A 104 1.33 17.39 -5.88
N ILE A 105 0.54 16.53 -6.54
CA ILE A 105 0.61 16.33 -8.00
C ILE A 105 0.27 17.65 -8.70
N GLU A 106 -0.81 18.33 -8.31
CA GLU A 106 -1.19 19.63 -8.89
C GLU A 106 -0.09 20.71 -8.71
N ALA A 107 0.60 20.72 -7.56
CA ALA A 107 1.72 21.63 -7.34
C ALA A 107 2.90 21.30 -8.26
N VAL A 108 3.28 20.02 -8.35
CA VAL A 108 4.37 19.56 -9.22
C VAL A 108 4.06 19.80 -10.70
N GLU A 109 2.80 19.65 -11.13
CA GLU A 109 2.39 19.97 -12.50
C GLU A 109 2.49 21.47 -12.80
N LYS A 110 2.10 22.34 -11.86
CA LYS A 110 2.27 23.79 -12.00
C LYS A 110 3.73 24.18 -12.06
N ASP A 111 4.56 23.59 -11.19
CA ASP A 111 5.99 23.82 -11.17
C ASP A 111 6.64 23.31 -12.45
N LEU A 112 6.27 22.13 -12.96
CA LEU A 112 6.77 21.61 -14.23
C LEU A 112 6.40 22.52 -15.41
N LYS A 113 5.19 23.06 -15.47
CA LYS A 113 4.81 24.05 -16.50
C LYS A 113 5.58 25.36 -16.37
N ALA A 114 5.78 25.84 -15.15
CA ALA A 114 6.55 27.05 -14.89
C ALA A 114 8.04 26.85 -15.20
N LEU A 115 8.57 25.66 -14.91
CA LEU A 115 9.94 25.26 -15.24
C LEU A 115 10.09 25.04 -16.74
N GLU A 116 9.14 24.43 -17.44
CA GLU A 116 9.17 24.24 -18.89
C GLU A 116 9.31 25.58 -19.62
N GLY A 117 8.55 26.60 -19.22
CA GLY A 117 8.66 27.95 -19.77
C GLY A 117 9.95 28.71 -19.37
N LYS A 118 10.64 28.29 -18.31
CA LYS A 118 11.92 28.88 -17.86
C LYS A 118 13.14 28.06 -18.26
N SER A 119 12.95 26.79 -18.61
CA SER A 119 14.00 25.86 -18.98
C SER A 119 14.38 26.15 -20.41
N ALA A 120 15.65 26.47 -20.64
CA ALA A 120 16.16 26.69 -21.98
C ALA A 120 15.88 25.46 -22.83
N SER A 121 15.06 25.65 -23.87
CA SER A 121 14.77 24.59 -24.82
C SER A 121 16.08 24.09 -25.44
N LYS A 122 16.14 22.80 -25.80
CA LYS A 122 17.33 22.23 -26.45
C LYS A 122 17.69 23.01 -27.72
N ASP A 123 16.68 23.58 -28.37
CA ASP A 123 16.80 24.49 -29.51
C ASP A 123 17.51 25.79 -29.14
N GLU A 124 17.14 26.46 -28.04
CA GLU A 124 17.85 27.66 -27.55
C GLU A 124 19.31 27.37 -27.21
N LEU A 125 19.60 26.22 -26.58
CA LEU A 125 20.98 25.84 -26.25
C LEU A 125 21.83 25.63 -27.53
N SER A 126 21.22 25.06 -28.58
CA SER A 126 21.88 24.88 -29.87
C SER A 126 22.15 26.22 -30.58
N ARG A 127 21.21 27.17 -30.49
CA ARG A 127 21.37 28.54 -31.02
C ARG A 127 22.47 29.29 -30.28
N LEU A 128 22.47 29.26 -28.94
CA LEU A 128 23.52 29.88 -28.12
C LEU A 128 24.90 29.29 -28.43
N ARG A 129 25.00 27.96 -28.62
CA ARG A 129 26.26 27.32 -29.03
C ARG A 129 26.72 27.80 -30.41
N ALA A 130 25.80 27.98 -31.35
CA ALA A 130 26.12 28.50 -32.67
C ALA A 130 26.57 29.98 -32.62
N GLU A 131 25.90 30.82 -31.82
CA GLU A 131 26.28 32.21 -31.60
C GLU A 131 27.64 32.32 -30.91
N ALA A 132 27.89 31.53 -29.86
CA ALA A 132 29.19 31.48 -29.19
C ALA A 132 30.31 31.07 -30.14
N LYS A 133 30.06 30.09 -31.02
CA LYS A 133 31.04 29.67 -32.04
C LYS A 133 31.29 30.79 -33.06
N LYS A 134 30.25 31.49 -33.52
CA LYS A 134 30.39 32.64 -34.43
C LYS A 134 31.24 33.75 -33.82
N ILE A 135 31.04 34.07 -32.54
CA ILE A 135 31.83 35.10 -31.84
C ILE A 135 33.30 34.65 -31.75
N TYR A 136 33.56 33.38 -31.43
CA TYR A 136 34.92 32.84 -31.38
C TYR A 136 35.62 32.89 -32.73
N ASP A 137 34.94 32.43 -33.79
CA ASP A 137 35.49 32.43 -35.14
C ASP A 137 35.73 33.88 -35.63
N GLY A 138 34.82 34.80 -35.32
CA GLY A 138 34.98 36.23 -35.62
C GLY A 138 36.19 36.85 -34.91
N LEU A 139 36.34 36.61 -33.60
CA LEU A 139 37.49 37.08 -32.84
C LEU A 139 38.81 36.50 -33.36
N HIS A 140 38.79 35.25 -33.84
CA HIS A 140 39.96 34.61 -34.43
C HIS A 140 40.38 35.28 -35.76
N VAL A 141 39.40 35.67 -36.59
CA VAL A 141 39.67 36.41 -37.84
C VAL A 141 40.28 37.78 -37.53
N GLU A 142 39.71 38.53 -36.59
CA GLU A 142 40.25 39.82 -36.15
C GLU A 142 41.68 39.69 -35.61
N PHE A 143 41.98 38.63 -34.85
CA PHE A 143 43.33 38.38 -34.37
C PHE A 143 44.33 38.09 -35.50
N LEU A 144 43.91 37.30 -36.49
CA LEU A 144 44.74 37.03 -37.67
C LEU A 144 44.97 38.29 -38.50
N ASP A 145 43.94 39.12 -38.66
CA ASP A 145 44.03 40.40 -39.38
C ASP A 145 45.02 41.34 -38.68
N LEU A 146 44.90 41.51 -37.35
CA LEU A 146 45.85 42.28 -36.53
C LEU A 146 47.28 41.80 -36.73
N ARG A 147 47.51 40.49 -36.74
CA ARG A 147 48.85 39.92 -36.92
C ARG A 147 49.42 40.20 -38.31
N SER A 148 48.57 40.15 -39.34
CA SER A 148 48.95 40.48 -40.71
C SER A 148 49.31 41.97 -40.85
N HIS A 149 48.55 42.83 -40.17
CA HIS A 149 48.76 44.28 -40.16
C HIS A 149 50.08 44.65 -39.47
N VAL A 150 50.38 44.05 -38.31
CA VAL A 150 51.66 44.22 -37.61
C VAL A 150 52.82 43.75 -38.48
N TRP A 151 52.66 42.61 -39.16
CA TRP A 151 53.70 42.07 -40.04
C TRP A 151 53.97 43.00 -41.22
N GLY A 152 52.93 43.56 -41.84
CA GLY A 152 53.04 44.56 -42.90
C GLY A 152 53.83 45.80 -42.45
N MET A 153 53.49 46.38 -41.30
CA MET A 153 54.22 47.53 -40.75
C MET A 153 55.70 47.21 -40.50
N GLN A 154 56.00 46.02 -39.97
CA GLN A 154 57.37 45.60 -39.72
C GLN A 154 58.18 45.48 -41.02
N GLN A 155 57.57 44.95 -42.08
CA GLN A 155 58.19 44.89 -43.41
C GLN A 155 58.41 46.29 -43.99
N ASP A 156 57.43 47.19 -43.86
CA ASP A 156 57.54 48.57 -44.32
C ASP A 156 58.68 49.30 -43.62
N VAL A 157 58.77 49.20 -42.29
CA VAL A 157 59.88 49.76 -41.50
C VAL A 157 61.23 49.19 -41.96
N HIS A 158 61.32 47.87 -42.19
CA HIS A 158 62.56 47.26 -42.67
C HIS A 158 62.92 47.71 -44.09
N SER A 159 61.93 47.95 -44.95
CA SER A 159 62.13 48.48 -46.29
C SER A 159 62.63 49.94 -46.28
N LEU A 160 62.08 50.78 -45.39
CA LEU A 160 62.50 52.17 -45.19
C LEU A 160 63.93 52.23 -44.63
N LEU A 161 64.23 51.42 -43.61
CA LEU A 161 65.58 51.31 -43.04
C LEU A 161 66.61 50.92 -44.11
N LYS A 162 66.29 49.97 -44.99
CA LYS A 162 67.18 49.58 -46.09
C LYS A 162 67.38 50.72 -47.08
N LYS A 163 66.32 51.47 -47.42
CA LYS A 163 66.39 52.61 -48.33
C LYS A 163 67.26 53.74 -47.75
N ASP A 164 67.08 54.08 -46.48
CA ASP A 164 67.84 55.15 -45.80
C ASP A 164 69.34 54.82 -45.70
N ASN A 165 69.67 53.55 -45.38
CA ASN A 165 71.06 53.06 -45.34
C ASN A 165 71.75 53.10 -46.72
N THR A 166 70.98 53.02 -47.81
CA THR A 166 71.52 53.09 -49.18
C THR A 166 71.62 54.54 -49.65
N SER A 167 70.71 55.41 -49.21
CA SER A 167 70.70 56.85 -49.52
C SER A 167 71.83 57.62 -48.83
N THR A 168 72.30 57.17 -47.66
CA THR A 168 73.39 57.80 -46.90
C THR A 168 74.79 57.29 -47.29
N ARG A 169 74.88 56.36 -48.25
CA ARG A 169 76.14 55.72 -48.70
C ARG A 169 76.68 56.26 -50.04
N ILE A 170 76.24 57.44 -50.47
CA ILE A 170 76.76 58.17 -51.64
C ILE A 170 77.74 59.24 -51.18
#